data_AF-A0A0B6YKP5-F1
#
_entry.id   AF-A0A0B6YKP5-F1
#
_cell.length_a   1.000
_cell.length_b   1.000
_cell.length_c   1.000
_cell.angle_alpha   90.00
_cell.angle_beta   90.00
_cell.angle_gamma   90.00
#
_symmetry.space_group_name_H-M   'P 1'
#
loop_
_entity.id
_entity.type
_entity.pdbx_description
1 polymer ?
#
loop_
_entity_poly.entity_id
_entity_poly.type
_entity_poly.pdbx_seq_one_letter_code
_entity_poly.pdbx_strand_id
1 'polypeptide(L)'
;WILLELLLFGALLLYATVIIQYFEPTTTTCLLLPWFREVGFVIVYGVLVLKIYRILAEFQSRKAHRVHVRDKDLFKYLAMILTVVVAYMSAWTA
;
A
#
# COMPACT_ATOMS: atom_id res chain seq x y z
N TRP A 1 -0.24 2.55 -15.76
CA TRP A 1 1.20 2.55 -15.49
C TRP A 1 1.50 2.86 -14.04
N ILE A 2 1.05 4.01 -13.52
CA ILE A 2 1.33 4.43 -12.14
C ILE A 2 0.93 3.41 -11.04
N LEU A 3 -0.18 2.68 -11.21
CA LEU A 3 -0.54 1.59 -10.29
C LEU A 3 0.47 0.44 -10.27
N LEU A 4 1.06 0.10 -11.42
CA LEU A 4 2.08 -0.93 -11.51
C LEU A 4 3.39 -0.46 -10.87
N GLU A 5 3.74 0.82 -11.05
CA GLU A 5 4.90 1.44 -10.42
C GLU A 5 4.77 1.45 -8.89
N LEU A 6 3.59 1.78 -8.37
CA LEU A 6 3.27 1.67 -6.93
C LEU A 6 3.35 0.24 -6.41
N LEU A 7 2.84 -0.73 -7.18
CA LEU A 7 2.91 -2.14 -6.82
C LEU A 7 4.38 -2.59 -6.72
N LEU A 8 5.20 -2.21 -7.71
CA LEU A 8 6.63 -2.51 -7.73
C LEU A 8 7.34 -1.86 -6.55
N PHE A 9 7.00 -0.61 -6.24
CA PHE A 9 7.54 0.12 -5.09
C PHE A 9 7.19 -0.56 -3.75
N GLY A 10 5.93 -0.98 -3.58
CA GLY A 10 5.50 -1.75 -2.41
C GLY A 10 6.24 -3.10 -2.30
N ALA A 11 6.44 -3.79 -3.41
CA ALA A 11 7.22 -5.04 -3.43
C ALA A 11 8.69 -4.79 -3.07
N LEU A 12 9.32 -3.73 -3.57
CA LEU A 12 10.69 -3.34 -3.22
C LEU A 12 10.83 -3.06 -1.73
N LEU A 13 9.86 -2.36 -1.11
CA LEU A 13 9.82 -2.15 0.34
C LEU A 13 9.74 -3.47 1.11
N LEU A 14 8.90 -4.40 0.66
CA LEU A 14 8.82 -5.74 1.27
C LEU A 14 10.14 -6.51 1.13
N TYR A 15 10.79 -6.48 -0.03
CA TYR A 15 12.11 -7.10 -0.20
C TYR A 15 13.19 -6.41 0.65
N ALA A 16 13.10 -5.10 0.84
CA ALA A 16 14.00 -4.38 1.74
C ALA A 16 13.88 -4.89 3.18
N THR A 17 12.70 -5.30 3.65
CA THR A 17 12.56 -5.92 4.99
C THR A 17 13.41 -7.18 5.13
N VAL A 18 13.44 -8.03 4.09
CA VAL A 18 14.24 -9.26 4.08
C VAL A 18 15.72 -8.92 4.15
N ILE A 19 16.15 -7.90 3.40
CA ILE A 19 17.54 -7.41 3.43
C ILE A 19 17.89 -6.89 4.84
N ILE A 20 16.99 -6.13 5.48
CA ILE A 20 17.19 -5.59 6.83
C ILE A 20 17.35 -6.71 7.88
N GLN A 21 16.66 -7.85 7.72
CA GLN A 21 16.81 -9.01 8.62
C GLN A 21 18.20 -9.65 8.59
N TYR A 22 18.98 -9.47 7.52
CA TYR A 22 20.35 -10.00 7.45
C TYR A 22 21.35 -9.17 8.26
N PHE A 23 21.02 -7.94 8.63
CA PHE A 23 21.88 -7.08 9.45
C PHE A 23 21.76 -7.44 10.94
N GLU A 24 22.80 -7.10 11.72
CA GLU A 24 22.81 -7.33 13.15
C GLU A 24 21.64 -6.63 13.87
N PRO A 25 21.06 -7.27 14.91
CA PRO A 25 19.92 -6.73 15.63
C PRO A 25 20.33 -5.50 16.44
N THR A 26 20.01 -4.32 15.92
CA THR A 26 20.11 -3.04 16.63
C THR A 26 18.72 -2.48 16.92
N THR A 27 18.61 -1.57 17.88
CA THR A 27 17.34 -0.91 18.23
C THR A 27 16.67 -0.25 17.02
N THR A 28 17.46 0.32 16.10
CA THR A 28 16.95 0.92 14.86
C THR A 28 16.46 -0.14 13.87
N THR A 29 17.19 -1.24 13.67
CA THR A 29 16.78 -2.36 12.82
C THR A 29 15.45 -2.96 13.31
N CYS A 30 15.30 -3.13 14.62
CA CYS A 30 14.08 -3.68 15.25
C CYS A 30 12.85 -2.80 15.06
N LEU A 31 13.02 -1.47 15.01
CA LEU A 31 11.95 -0.51 14.68
C LEU A 31 11.68 -0.45 13.18
N LEU A 32 12.73 -0.36 12.35
CA LEU A 32 12.58 -0.22 10.91
C LEU A 32 11.89 -1.43 10.28
N LEU A 33 12.19 -2.64 10.75
CA LEU A 33 11.64 -3.87 10.18
C LEU A 33 10.10 -3.91 10.11
N PRO A 34 9.35 -3.74 11.22
CA PRO A 34 7.89 -3.72 11.17
C PRO A 34 7.36 -2.53 10.37
N TRP A 35 8.01 -1.36 10.44
CA TRP A 35 7.62 -0.19 9.65
C TRP A 35 7.67 -0.46 8.14
N PHE A 36 8.79 -0.97 7.62
CA PHE A 36 8.92 -1.30 6.21
C PHE A 36 7.95 -2.42 5.78
N ARG A 37 7.72 -3.40 6.66
CA ARG A 37 6.80 -4.51 6.38
C ARG A 37 5.35 -4.05 6.26
N GLU A 38 4.85 -3.31 7.25
CA GLU A 38 3.46 -2.85 7.26
C GLU A 38 3.19 -1.83 6.14
N VAL A 39 4.12 -0.90 5.90
CA VAL A 39 3.99 0.07 4.80
C VAL A 39 4.02 -0.64 3.44
N GLY A 40 4.98 -1.54 3.22
CA GLY A 40 5.07 -2.31 1.98
C GLY A 40 3.82 -3.17 1.73
N PHE A 41 3.32 -3.83 2.77
CA PHE A 41 2.09 -4.63 2.72
C PHE A 41 0.90 -3.76 2.31
N VAL A 42 0.69 -2.63 2.98
CA VAL A 42 -0.45 -1.75 2.72
C VAL A 42 -0.42 -1.16 1.31
N ILE A 43 0.77 -0.83 0.79
CA ILE A 43 0.90 -0.36 -0.60
C ILE A 43 0.51 -1.46 -1.58
N VAL A 44 1.06 -2.68 -1.43
CA VAL A 44 0.78 -3.79 -2.34
C VAL A 44 -0.71 -4.16 -2.31
N TYR A 45 -1.24 -4.42 -1.12
CA TYR A 45 -2.64 -4.82 -0.97
C TYR A 45 -3.60 -3.68 -1.30
N GLY A 46 -3.28 -2.44 -0.94
CA GLY A 46 -4.07 -1.26 -1.31
C GLY A 46 -4.20 -1.11 -2.83
N VAL A 47 -3.08 -1.20 -3.57
CA VAL A 47 -3.09 -1.16 -5.04
C VAL A 47 -3.87 -2.33 -5.64
N LEU A 48 -3.72 -3.54 -5.12
CA LEU A 48 -4.47 -4.71 -5.59
C LEU A 48 -5.97 -4.53 -5.40
N VAL A 49 -6.40 -4.08 -4.22
CA VAL A 49 -7.82 -3.79 -3.93
C VAL A 49 -8.36 -2.72 -4.87
N LEU A 50 -7.61 -1.64 -5.11
CA LEU A 50 -7.99 -0.56 -6.03
C LEU A 50 -8.12 -1.05 -7.48
N LYS A 51 -7.24 -1.97 -7.91
CA LYS A 51 -7.30 -2.62 -9.22
C LYS A 51 -8.54 -3.51 -9.36
N ILE A 52 -8.84 -4.32 -8.33
CA ILE A 52 -10.06 -5.15 -8.28
C ILE A 52 -11.31 -4.27 -8.30
N TYR A 53 -11.32 -3.19 -7.51
CA TYR A 53 -12.43 -2.25 -7.46
C TYR A 53 -12.75 -1.65 -8.83
N ARG A 54 -11.73 -1.24 -9.61
CA ARG A 54 -11.95 -0.76 -10.98
C ARG A 54 -12.59 -1.81 -11.88
N ILE A 55 -12.08 -3.04 -11.83
CA ILE A 55 -12.62 -4.16 -12.63
C ILE A 55 -14.09 -4.41 -12.26
N LEU A 56 -14.41 -4.45 -10.96
CA LEU A 56 -15.78 -4.62 -10.47
C LEU A 56 -16.71 -3.47 -10.91
N ALA A 57 -16.24 -2.22 -10.82
CA ALA A 57 -17.00 -1.04 -11.25
C ALA A 57 -17.29 -1.07 -12.77
N GLU A 58 -16.34 -1.53 -13.59
CA GLU A 58 -16.54 -1.72 -15.02
C GLU A 58 -17.59 -2.80 -15.33
N PHE A 59 -17.60 -3.92 -14.59
CA PHE A 59 -18.62 -4.96 -14.75
C PHE A 59 -20.02 -4.47 -14.32
N GLN A 60 -20.13 -3.71 -13.22
CA GLN A 60 -21.40 -3.11 -12.80
C GLN A 60 -21.93 -2.07 -13.80
N SER A 61 -21.04 -1.32 -14.46
CA SER A 61 -21.41 -0.32 -15.47
C SER A 61 -22.14 -0.90 -16.68
N ARG A 62 -22.03 -2.21 -16.98
CA ARG A 62 -22.82 -2.80 -18.09
C ARG A 62 -24.32 -2.87 -17.81
N LYS A 63 -24.79 -2.63 -16.58
CA LYS A 63 -26.22 -2.67 -16.23
C LYS A 63 -26.91 -1.32 -15.95
N ALA A 64 -26.23 -0.17 -15.74
CA ALA A 64 -26.97 1.12 -15.64
C ALA A 64 -26.19 2.45 -15.74
N HIS A 65 -24.91 2.58 -15.35
CA HIS A 65 -24.26 3.91 -15.38
C HIS A 65 -22.72 3.80 -15.37
N ARG A 66 -22.04 4.47 -16.30
CA ARG A 66 -20.57 4.47 -16.40
C ARG A 66 -19.96 5.41 -15.36
N VAL A 67 -19.66 4.90 -14.18
CA VAL A 67 -18.90 5.64 -13.15
C VAL A 67 -17.43 5.71 -13.57
N HIS A 68 -17.01 6.85 -14.09
CA HIS A 68 -15.60 7.08 -14.43
C HIS A 68 -14.80 7.35 -13.15
N VAL A 69 -14.18 6.30 -12.60
CA VAL A 69 -13.30 6.41 -11.43
C VAL A 69 -12.01 7.13 -11.82
N ARG A 70 -11.85 8.36 -11.35
CA ARG A 70 -10.68 9.19 -11.64
C ARG A 70 -9.45 8.61 -10.96
N ASP A 71 -8.29 8.62 -11.63
CA ASP A 71 -7.02 8.19 -11.02
C ASP A 71 -6.67 8.99 -9.76
N LYS A 72 -7.07 10.27 -9.70
CA LYS A 72 -6.84 11.14 -8.54
C LYS A 72 -7.54 10.66 -7.27
N ASP A 73 -8.77 10.16 -7.39
CA ASP A 73 -9.50 9.66 -6.22
C ASP A 73 -8.86 8.38 -5.69
N LEU A 74 -8.33 7.55 -6.60
CA LEU A 74 -7.62 6.32 -6.29
C LEU A 74 -6.37 6.58 -5.43
N PHE A 75 -5.56 7.57 -5.82
CA PHE A 75 -4.40 8.01 -5.04
C PHE A 75 -4.79 8.56 -3.67
N LYS A 76 -5.92 9.28 -3.58
CA LYS A 76 -6.44 9.82 -2.33
C LYS A 76 -6.84 8.70 -1.37
N TYR A 77 -7.48 7.64 -1.86
CA TYR A 77 -7.79 6.46 -1.04
C TYR A 77 -6.52 5.76 -0.54
N LEU A 78 -5.53 5.55 -1.41
CA LEU A 78 -4.26 4.92 -1.02
C LEU A 78 -3.54 5.75 0.04
N ALA A 79 -3.45 7.07 -0.14
CA ALA A 79 -2.84 7.99 0.81
C ALA A 79 -3.57 8.01 2.17
N MET A 80 -4.91 7.92 2.17
CA MET A 80 -5.71 7.82 3.38
C MET A 80 -5.40 6.53 4.16
N ILE A 81 -5.38 5.38 3.47
CA ILE A 81 -5.05 4.09 4.08
C ILE A 81 -3.63 4.12 4.67
N LEU A 82 -2.67 4.68 3.94
CA LEU A 82 -1.29 4.83 4.43
C LEU A 82 -1.21 5.73 5.66
N THR A 83 -1.95 6.83 5.69
CA THR A 83 -1.97 7.76 6.84
C THR A 83 -2.48 7.07 8.10
N VAL A 84 -3.54 6.26 7.98
CA VAL A 84 -4.07 5.47 9.10
C VAL A 84 -3.03 4.49 9.65
N VAL A 85 -2.31 3.81 8.76
CA VAL A 85 -1.29 2.83 9.14
C VAL A 85 -0.09 3.51 9.78
N VAL A 86 0.38 4.63 9.24
CA VAL A 86 1.48 5.40 9.82
C VAL A 86 1.09 5.97 11.19
N ALA A 87 -0.14 6.44 11.36
CA ALA A 87 -0.65 6.89 12.65
C ALA A 87 -0.71 5.74 13.67
N TYR A 88 -1.18 4.57 13.26
CA TYR A 88 -1.19 3.37 14.09
C TYR A 88 0.23 2.94 14.51
N MET A 89 1.17 2.89 13.55
CA MET A 89 2.54 2.49 13.80
C MET A 89 3.29 3.50 14.68
N SER A 90 3.06 4.81 14.49
CA SER A 90 3.61 5.84 15.38
C SER A 90 3.04 5.75 16.79
N ALA A 91 1.74 5.48 16.94
CA ALA A 91 1.13 5.25 18.26
C ALA A 91 1.65 3.98 18.94
N TRP A 92 2.01 2.94 18.18
CA TRP A 92 2.60 1.71 18.70
C TRP A 92 4.08 1.86 19.09
N THR A 93 4.79 2.79 18.45
CA THR A 93 6.23 3.03 18.70
C THR A 93 6.51 4.18 19.67
N ALA A 94 5.49 4.96 20.05
CA ALA A 94 5.55 6.00 21.09
C ALA A 94 5.31 5.40 22.48
#